data_AF-A0A7C6AZP6-F1
#
_entry.id   AF-A0A7C6AZP6-F1
#
_cell.length_a   1.000
_cell.length_b   1.000
_cell.length_c   1.000
_cell.angle_alpha   90.00
_cell.angle_beta   90.00
_cell.angle_gamma   90.00
#
_symmetry.space_group_name_H-M   'P 1'
#
loop_
_entity.id
_entity.type
_entity.pdbx_description
1 polymer ?
#
loop_
_entity_poly.entity_id
_entity_poly.type
_entity_poly.pdbx_seq_one_letter_code
_entity_poly.pdbx_strand_id
1 'polypeptide(L)'
;MLEVIGDGERGLRDGSFGEARFSSPQGMALLKNSLLVADTENHAIREIDFVKKTVRTVAGTGAQRRQPPVMRMGSPLQTDLSSPWDLCVIGDWVYIAMAGCHQIWRMDVEFKRIGPYAGNAREDIVDGPLLPSSPYALGFASFAQPSGLATDGEWLYVADSEGSSIRAVPLNPRGEVRTIVGTSRLFAARLFTFGDRDGPPDQVLLQHPIGLYYAGGSLYVADTYNNKIKRIDLRTGVTLTVAGDGQPGQTDDPPRFDEPAGIALAGNVLFVADTNNHAIRLIHLDSAIKVSTLPLTGLEPPAGREKTPSFPLGQVAFQREPVAKLRTSVALRLEIRFDFPAGLGLNPNVPTEVAVQPIRNEKTLSGEERQVFRIDPGEGPLEVSLGTLSGDVTGLEIACTYYWCEKSGRGLCRIGTVGWSVPIQWTDDGSDAIVVTHRVKVDQ
;
A
#
# COMPACT_ATOMS: atom_id res chain seq x y z
N MET A 1 3.81 7.29 24.49
CA MET A 1 2.70 7.30 23.52
C MET A 1 1.85 8.51 23.76
N LEU A 2 1.44 9.23 22.70
CA LEU A 2 0.61 10.42 22.85
C LEU A 2 -0.84 10.14 22.45
N GLU A 3 -1.09 9.58 21.26
CA GLU A 3 -2.44 9.29 20.73
C GLU A 3 -2.39 8.10 19.75
N VAL A 4 -3.53 7.42 19.57
CA VAL A 4 -3.78 6.45 18.48
C VAL A 4 -4.95 6.98 17.66
N ILE A 5 -4.76 7.15 16.35
CA ILE A 5 -5.69 7.87 15.47
C ILE A 5 -6.02 7.00 14.27
N GLY A 6 -7.29 6.68 14.09
CA GLY A 6 -7.78 5.72 13.10
C GLY A 6 -8.66 4.64 13.72
N ASP A 7 -9.75 4.28 13.06
CA ASP A 7 -10.66 3.21 13.53
C ASP A 7 -10.20 1.78 13.16
N GLY A 8 -9.07 1.66 12.46
CA GLY A 8 -8.50 0.40 11.99
C GLY A 8 -8.97 -0.06 10.59
N GLU A 9 -10.00 0.56 10.03
CA GLU A 9 -10.50 0.25 8.69
C GLU A 9 -9.93 1.20 7.64
N ARG A 10 -9.70 0.66 6.43
CA ARG A 10 -9.31 1.49 5.28
C ARG A 10 -10.49 2.38 4.84
N GLY A 11 -10.18 3.63 4.50
CA GLY A 11 -11.13 4.52 3.82
C GLY A 11 -10.87 6.00 4.10
N LEU A 12 -11.69 6.86 3.51
CA LEU A 12 -11.61 8.31 3.63
C LEU A 12 -12.76 8.83 4.50
N ARG A 13 -12.58 8.80 5.82
CA ARG A 13 -13.57 9.29 6.79
C ARG A 13 -12.93 10.31 7.73
N ASP A 14 -13.56 11.47 7.83
CA ASP A 14 -13.25 12.52 8.81
C ASP A 14 -14.00 12.29 10.13
N GLY A 15 -13.60 12.97 11.20
CA GLY A 15 -14.28 12.87 12.49
C GLY A 15 -13.34 13.01 13.68
N SER A 16 -13.73 12.47 14.84
CA SER A 16 -12.83 12.33 15.98
C SER A 16 -11.69 11.34 15.69
N PHE A 17 -10.66 11.31 16.54
CA PHE A 17 -9.53 10.39 16.37
C PHE A 17 -9.92 8.91 16.27
N GLY A 18 -10.99 8.47 16.96
CA GLY A 18 -11.47 7.09 16.91
C GLY A 18 -12.44 6.77 15.77
N GLU A 19 -12.91 7.78 15.03
CA GLU A 19 -13.84 7.61 13.90
C GLU A 19 -13.17 7.80 12.54
N ALA A 20 -12.06 8.53 12.52
CA ALA A 20 -11.32 8.83 11.32
C ALA A 20 -10.80 7.54 10.66
N ARG A 21 -10.77 7.52 9.34
CA ARG A 21 -10.17 6.44 8.53
C ARG A 21 -9.08 7.00 7.66
N PHE A 22 -8.06 6.18 7.42
CA PHE A 22 -6.98 6.43 6.47
C PHE A 22 -6.86 5.22 5.53
N SER A 23 -6.13 5.33 4.44
CA SER A 23 -5.77 4.21 3.57
C SER A 23 -4.30 4.32 3.19
N SER A 24 -3.50 3.47 3.83
CA SER A 24 -2.03 3.39 3.64
C SER A 24 -1.36 4.77 3.69
N PRO A 25 -1.51 5.56 4.77
CA PRO A 25 -0.89 6.87 4.89
C PRO A 25 0.64 6.75 4.91
N GLN A 26 1.33 7.71 4.31
CA GLN A 26 2.79 7.75 4.17
C GLN A 26 3.36 8.95 4.94
N GLY A 27 3.90 9.93 4.24
CA GLY A 27 4.61 11.05 4.82
C GLY A 27 3.72 12.02 5.59
N MET A 28 4.36 12.75 6.48
CA MET A 28 3.70 13.62 7.45
C MET A 28 4.54 14.84 7.76
N ALA A 29 3.88 15.97 8.02
CA ALA A 29 4.55 17.22 8.35
C ALA A 29 3.78 18.01 9.40
N LEU A 30 4.50 18.56 10.37
CA LEU A 30 3.92 19.42 11.38
C LEU A 30 3.56 20.79 10.77
N LEU A 31 2.33 21.24 11.03
CA LEU A 31 1.85 22.58 10.71
C LEU A 31 1.26 23.20 11.98
N LYS A 32 2.06 24.03 12.66
CA LYS A 32 1.68 24.64 13.95
C LYS A 32 1.29 23.55 14.98
N ASN A 33 0.03 23.52 15.40
CA ASN A 33 -0.51 22.55 16.35
C ASN A 33 -1.24 21.37 15.68
N SER A 34 -1.08 21.23 14.36
CA SER A 34 -1.67 20.16 13.56
C SER A 34 -0.58 19.29 12.93
N LEU A 35 -0.91 18.03 12.64
CA LEU A 35 -0.12 17.16 11.78
C LEU A 35 -0.84 17.00 10.43
N LEU A 36 -0.15 17.31 9.34
CA LEU A 36 -0.61 16.96 8.01
C LEU A 36 -0.12 15.56 7.65
N VAL A 37 -0.98 14.79 6.98
CA VAL A 37 -0.70 13.40 6.56
C VAL A 37 -1.03 13.26 5.08
N ALA A 38 -0.08 12.71 4.32
CA ALA A 38 -0.30 12.24 2.97
C ALA A 38 -0.99 10.87 3.04
N ASP A 39 -2.29 10.85 2.77
CA ASP A 39 -3.14 9.67 2.84
C ASP A 39 -3.22 9.03 1.45
N THR A 40 -2.19 8.25 1.15
CA THR A 40 -1.73 7.98 -0.22
C THR A 40 -2.74 7.19 -1.05
N GLU A 41 -3.31 6.10 -0.53
CA GLU A 41 -4.32 5.31 -1.27
C GLU A 41 -5.70 5.98 -1.28
N ASN A 42 -5.95 6.94 -0.38
CA ASN A 42 -7.13 7.79 -0.47
C ASN A 42 -6.91 8.98 -1.43
N HIS A 43 -5.70 9.19 -1.93
CA HIS A 43 -5.35 10.33 -2.77
C HIS A 43 -5.76 11.67 -2.13
N ALA A 44 -5.48 11.81 -0.83
CA ALA A 44 -5.92 12.94 -0.03
C ALA A 44 -4.80 13.44 0.88
N ILE A 45 -4.89 14.71 1.29
CA ILE A 45 -4.12 15.27 2.40
C ILE A 45 -5.07 15.47 3.57
N ARG A 46 -4.68 14.96 4.73
CA ARG A 46 -5.47 14.98 5.96
C ARG A 46 -4.81 15.91 6.98
N GLU A 47 -5.60 16.64 7.74
CA GLU A 47 -5.15 17.42 8.89
C GLU A 47 -5.65 16.76 10.17
N ILE A 48 -4.72 16.49 11.08
CA ILE A 48 -4.98 16.04 12.44
C ILE A 48 -4.78 17.24 13.36
N ASP A 49 -5.87 17.73 13.97
CA ASP A 49 -5.86 18.83 14.95
C ASP A 49 -5.77 18.24 16.36
N PHE A 50 -4.62 18.38 17.03
CA PHE A 50 -4.40 17.82 18.37
C PHE A 50 -5.15 18.55 19.48
N VAL A 51 -5.59 19.79 19.25
CA VAL A 51 -6.36 20.57 20.24
C VAL A 51 -7.81 20.14 20.21
N LYS A 52 -8.40 20.02 19.01
CA LYS A 52 -9.79 19.59 18.82
C LYS A 52 -9.97 18.07 18.86
N LYS A 53 -8.87 17.32 18.74
CA LYS A 53 -8.85 15.86 18.59
C LYS A 53 -9.69 15.36 17.42
N THR A 54 -9.56 16.04 16.28
CA THR A 54 -10.29 15.74 15.05
C THR A 54 -9.36 15.56 13.86
N VAL A 55 -9.78 14.73 12.92
CA VAL A 55 -9.18 14.59 11.59
C VAL A 55 -10.14 15.15 10.55
N ARG A 56 -9.62 15.95 9.61
CA ARG A 56 -10.37 16.41 8.44
C ARG A 56 -9.57 16.30 7.15
N THR A 57 -10.26 16.16 6.03
CA THR A 57 -9.65 16.23 4.70
C THR A 57 -9.42 17.70 4.33
N VAL A 58 -8.19 18.03 3.89
CA VAL A 58 -7.81 19.40 3.49
C VAL A 58 -7.47 19.51 2.01
N ALA A 59 -7.16 18.42 1.33
CA ALA A 59 -7.02 18.35 -0.12
C ALA A 59 -7.32 16.95 -0.65
N GLY A 60 -7.69 16.88 -1.93
CA GLY A 60 -8.06 15.63 -2.60
C GLY A 60 -9.56 15.32 -2.51
N THR A 61 -10.05 14.64 -3.53
CA THR A 61 -11.47 14.25 -3.69
C THR A 61 -11.75 12.83 -3.22
N GLY A 62 -10.71 12.06 -2.89
CA GLY A 62 -10.80 10.61 -2.69
C GLY A 62 -10.58 9.78 -3.95
N ALA A 63 -10.53 10.42 -5.13
CA ALA A 63 -10.34 9.75 -6.40
C ALA A 63 -8.90 9.94 -6.91
N GLN A 64 -8.35 8.87 -7.50
CA GLN A 64 -7.07 8.96 -8.20
C GLN A 64 -7.24 9.78 -9.48
N ARG A 65 -6.40 10.80 -9.65
CA ARG A 65 -6.27 11.47 -10.94
C ARG A 65 -5.73 10.49 -12.00
N ARG A 66 -6.50 10.29 -13.07
CA ARG A 66 -6.09 9.50 -14.25
C ARG A 66 -5.81 10.33 -15.49
N GLN A 67 -6.22 11.60 -15.47
CA GLN A 67 -6.01 12.54 -16.57
C GLN A 67 -4.69 13.30 -16.38
N PRO A 68 -4.05 13.76 -17.48
CA PRO A 68 -2.87 14.62 -17.39
C PRO A 68 -3.11 15.80 -16.43
N PRO A 69 -2.09 16.19 -15.64
CA PRO A 69 -2.23 17.29 -14.70
C PRO A 69 -2.45 18.61 -15.44
N VAL A 70 -3.32 19.44 -14.89
CA VAL A 70 -3.46 20.83 -15.34
C VAL A 70 -2.32 21.63 -14.72
N MET A 71 -1.54 22.34 -15.52
CA MET A 71 -0.36 23.11 -15.08
C MET A 71 -0.72 24.45 -14.41
N ARG A 72 -1.70 24.42 -13.51
CA ARG A 72 -2.14 25.57 -12.72
C ARG A 72 -2.71 25.11 -11.38
N MET A 73 -2.79 26.02 -10.43
CA MET A 73 -3.41 25.75 -9.14
C MET A 73 -4.94 25.79 -9.22
N GLY A 74 -5.60 24.96 -8.42
CA GLY A 74 -7.05 24.87 -8.25
C GLY A 74 -7.46 24.80 -6.78
N SER A 75 -8.75 24.54 -6.52
CA SER A 75 -9.28 24.39 -5.16
C SER A 75 -8.86 23.04 -4.55
N PRO A 76 -8.32 22.99 -3.32
CA PRO A 76 -7.81 21.76 -2.71
C PRO A 76 -8.80 20.60 -2.65
N LEU A 77 -10.05 20.86 -2.25
CA LEU A 77 -11.09 19.83 -2.09
C LEU A 77 -11.81 19.46 -3.40
N GLN A 78 -11.46 20.09 -4.52
CA GLN A 78 -12.04 19.83 -5.84
C GLN A 78 -10.99 19.33 -6.85
N THR A 79 -9.77 19.07 -6.37
CA THR A 79 -8.66 18.66 -7.21
C THR A 79 -8.33 17.21 -6.90
N ASP A 80 -8.50 16.34 -7.90
CA ASP A 80 -8.02 14.96 -7.82
C ASP A 80 -6.49 14.96 -7.69
N LEU A 81 -5.98 14.25 -6.67
CA LEU A 81 -4.56 14.01 -6.45
C LEU A 81 -4.19 12.62 -7.00
N SER A 82 -2.89 12.33 -7.09
CA SER A 82 -2.41 11.01 -7.49
C SER A 82 -1.28 10.57 -6.57
N SER A 83 -1.65 9.78 -5.56
CA SER A 83 -0.74 9.18 -4.58
C SER A 83 0.24 10.20 -3.98
N PRO A 84 -0.24 11.18 -3.18
CA PRO A 84 0.67 12.03 -2.40
C PRO A 84 1.47 11.13 -1.45
N TRP A 85 2.79 11.26 -1.44
CA TRP A 85 3.66 10.35 -0.71
C TRP A 85 4.35 11.01 0.48
N ASP A 86 4.81 12.24 0.33
CA ASP A 86 5.47 12.97 1.42
C ASP A 86 5.15 14.47 1.42
N LEU A 87 5.31 15.11 2.58
CA LEU A 87 4.93 16.48 2.86
C LEU A 87 6.09 17.24 3.49
N CYS A 88 6.28 18.50 3.07
CA CYS A 88 7.25 19.40 3.68
C CYS A 88 6.66 20.81 3.81
N VAL A 89 6.53 21.31 5.04
CA VAL A 89 6.01 22.66 5.31
C VAL A 89 7.16 23.66 5.29
N ILE A 90 7.08 24.67 4.44
CA ILE A 90 8.09 25.71 4.27
C ILE A 90 7.40 27.07 4.12
N GLY A 91 7.54 27.92 5.14
CA GLY A 91 6.85 29.22 5.18
C GLY A 91 5.33 29.04 5.06
N ASP A 92 4.72 29.73 4.09
CA ASP A 92 3.27 29.68 3.84
C ASP A 92 2.83 28.55 2.89
N TRP A 93 3.73 27.59 2.61
CA TRP A 93 3.49 26.50 1.67
C TRP A 93 3.69 25.13 2.29
N VAL A 94 2.83 24.19 1.90
CA VAL A 94 3.00 22.74 2.06
C VAL A 94 3.42 22.20 0.72
N TYR A 95 4.66 21.73 0.60
CA TYR A 95 5.16 21.01 -0.56
C TYR A 95 4.78 19.54 -0.45
N ILE A 96 4.45 18.93 -1.59
CA ILE A 96 3.88 17.59 -1.67
C ILE A 96 4.63 16.82 -2.75
N ALA A 97 5.22 15.68 -2.39
CA ALA A 97 5.76 14.74 -3.35
C ALA A 97 4.58 13.95 -3.94
N MET A 98 4.20 14.30 -5.18
CA MET A 98 3.06 13.69 -5.86
C MET A 98 3.55 12.53 -6.73
N ALA A 99 3.80 11.39 -6.08
CA ALA A 99 4.41 10.22 -6.69
C ALA A 99 3.66 9.76 -7.95
N GLY A 100 2.32 9.65 -7.85
CA GLY A 100 1.48 9.08 -8.90
C GLY A 100 1.29 9.96 -10.14
N CYS A 101 1.84 11.18 -10.17
CA CYS A 101 1.91 11.98 -11.40
C CYS A 101 3.31 12.55 -11.66
N HIS A 102 4.33 12.03 -10.98
CA HIS A 102 5.73 12.40 -11.14
C HIS A 102 6.00 13.91 -11.06
N GLN A 103 5.45 14.56 -10.02
CA GLN A 103 5.56 16.00 -9.82
C GLN A 103 5.77 16.37 -8.35
N ILE A 104 6.35 17.55 -8.13
CA ILE A 104 6.26 18.24 -6.86
C ILE A 104 5.11 19.23 -6.93
N TRP A 105 4.15 19.07 -6.03
CA TRP A 105 3.01 19.97 -5.85
C TRP A 105 3.23 20.87 -4.65
N ARG A 106 2.45 21.95 -4.55
CA ARG A 106 2.33 22.73 -3.33
C ARG A 106 0.91 23.19 -3.07
N MET A 107 0.62 23.41 -1.80
CA MET A 107 -0.65 23.93 -1.28
C MET A 107 -0.35 25.06 -0.30
N ASP A 108 -1.11 26.16 -0.29
CA ASP A 108 -0.92 27.15 0.77
C ASP A 108 -1.40 26.62 2.13
N VAL A 109 -0.79 27.08 3.22
CA VAL A 109 -1.13 26.65 4.59
C VAL A 109 -2.53 27.07 5.05
N GLU A 110 -3.21 27.95 4.30
CA GLU A 110 -4.62 28.31 4.53
C GLU A 110 -5.58 27.41 3.76
N PHE A 111 -5.06 26.44 2.99
CA PHE A 111 -5.81 25.46 2.20
C PHE A 111 -6.73 26.10 1.15
N LYS A 112 -6.30 27.18 0.50
CA LYS A 112 -7.10 27.90 -0.51
C LYS A 112 -6.83 27.45 -1.94
N ARG A 113 -5.61 26.99 -2.22
CA ARG A 113 -5.14 26.60 -3.54
C ARG A 113 -4.07 25.51 -3.46
N ILE A 114 -4.16 24.56 -4.38
CA ILE A 114 -3.19 23.48 -4.56
C ILE A 114 -2.86 23.33 -6.04
N GLY A 115 -1.64 22.92 -6.37
CA GLY A 115 -1.30 22.53 -7.74
C GLY A 115 0.18 22.21 -7.93
N PRO A 116 0.58 21.90 -9.17
CA PRO A 116 1.96 21.58 -9.47
C PRO A 116 2.87 22.79 -9.26
N TYR A 117 4.07 22.53 -8.74
CA TYR A 117 5.14 23.50 -8.52
C TYR A 117 6.35 23.21 -9.41
N ALA A 118 6.73 21.93 -9.53
CA ALA A 118 7.80 21.48 -10.40
C ALA A 118 7.48 20.11 -11.01
N GLY A 119 8.01 19.84 -12.21
CA GLY A 119 7.83 18.60 -12.96
C GLY A 119 6.82 18.75 -14.10
N ASN A 120 7.18 18.28 -15.29
CA ASN A 120 6.32 18.24 -16.47
C ASN A 120 5.35 17.03 -16.50
N ALA A 121 5.34 16.20 -15.45
CA ALA A 121 4.56 14.96 -15.31
C ALA A 121 5.01 13.77 -16.17
N ARG A 122 6.07 13.92 -16.96
CA ARG A 122 6.73 12.78 -17.59
C ARG A 122 7.58 12.07 -16.55
N GLU A 123 7.49 10.74 -16.51
CA GLU A 123 8.39 9.88 -15.76
C GLU A 123 9.77 9.87 -16.43
N ASP A 124 10.70 10.63 -15.87
CA ASP A 124 12.10 10.71 -16.33
C ASP A 124 12.97 11.44 -15.29
N ILE A 125 14.29 11.40 -15.44
CA ILE A 125 15.25 12.15 -14.60
C ILE A 125 15.85 13.28 -15.43
N VAL A 126 15.14 14.42 -15.51
CA VAL A 126 15.56 15.56 -16.33
C VAL A 126 15.68 16.80 -15.45
N ASP A 127 16.85 17.44 -15.49
CA ASP A 127 17.10 18.74 -14.86
C ASP A 127 16.58 19.88 -15.74
N GLY A 128 16.27 21.03 -15.15
CA GLY A 128 15.82 22.22 -15.88
C GLY A 128 14.73 23.03 -15.18
N PRO A 129 14.12 23.99 -15.89
CA PRO A 129 13.06 24.86 -15.35
C PRO A 129 11.91 24.09 -14.71
N LEU A 130 11.33 24.67 -13.66
CA LEU A 130 10.40 23.97 -12.77
C LEU A 130 9.17 23.40 -13.47
N LEU A 131 8.38 24.25 -14.12
CA LEU A 131 7.03 23.91 -14.54
C LEU A 131 6.70 24.48 -15.92
N PRO A 132 6.31 23.64 -16.90
CA PRO A 132 5.86 24.11 -18.20
C PRO A 132 4.41 24.61 -18.18
N SER A 133 4.00 25.33 -19.23
CA SER A 133 2.60 25.69 -19.45
C SER A 133 1.70 24.53 -19.90
N SER A 134 2.28 23.43 -20.37
CA SER A 134 1.58 22.23 -20.83
C SER A 134 2.25 20.95 -20.32
N PRO A 135 1.48 19.90 -20.00
CA PRO A 135 2.04 18.61 -19.59
C PRO A 135 2.97 18.02 -20.65
N TYR A 136 3.97 17.28 -20.19
CA TYR A 136 4.97 16.55 -20.97
C TYR A 136 5.86 17.43 -21.88
N ALA A 137 5.83 18.75 -21.72
CA ALA A 137 6.72 19.63 -22.48
C ALA A 137 8.19 19.32 -22.19
N LEU A 138 8.97 19.16 -23.26
CA LEU A 138 10.41 18.93 -23.18
C LEU A 138 11.15 20.21 -22.76
N GLY A 139 12.35 20.05 -22.22
CA GLY A 139 13.17 21.17 -21.75
C GLY A 139 12.78 21.71 -20.37
N PHE A 140 11.92 21.00 -19.65
CA PHE A 140 11.56 21.25 -18.26
C PHE A 140 11.91 20.04 -17.41
N ALA A 141 11.98 20.25 -16.10
CA ALA A 141 12.28 19.18 -15.16
C ALA A 141 11.27 18.03 -15.26
N SER A 142 11.79 16.80 -15.15
CA SER A 142 11.02 15.57 -14.99
C SER A 142 11.48 14.86 -13.73
N PHE A 143 10.51 14.25 -13.05
CA PHE A 143 10.71 13.38 -11.89
C PHE A 143 10.25 11.97 -12.26
N ALA A 144 10.58 11.01 -11.42
CA ALA A 144 10.20 9.62 -11.51
C ALA A 144 9.84 9.12 -10.10
N GLN A 145 8.54 9.26 -9.78
CA GLN A 145 7.95 8.82 -8.50
C GLN A 145 8.63 9.47 -7.29
N PRO A 146 8.53 10.81 -7.15
CA PRO A 146 9.07 11.51 -5.98
C PRO A 146 8.35 11.02 -4.72
N SER A 147 9.10 10.54 -3.73
CA SER A 147 8.53 9.86 -2.55
C SER A 147 9.02 10.37 -1.20
N GLY A 148 10.04 11.23 -1.16
CA GLY A 148 10.50 11.86 0.08
C GLY A 148 10.98 13.28 -0.13
N LEU A 149 10.78 14.12 0.89
CA LEU A 149 11.09 15.53 0.88
C LEU A 149 11.92 15.93 2.10
N ALA A 150 12.87 16.83 1.89
CA ALA A 150 13.59 17.53 2.96
C ALA A 150 13.93 18.95 2.52
N THR A 151 14.30 19.83 3.44
CA THR A 151 14.67 21.21 3.09
C THR A 151 15.73 21.79 4.03
N ASP A 152 16.54 22.68 3.49
CA ASP A 152 17.42 23.59 4.25
C ASP A 152 16.87 25.01 4.36
N GLY A 153 15.67 25.27 3.83
CA GLY A 153 15.04 26.58 3.77
C GLY A 153 15.31 27.37 2.49
N GLU A 154 16.23 26.92 1.62
CA GLU A 154 16.51 27.51 0.31
C GLU A 154 16.14 26.54 -0.83
N TRP A 155 16.43 25.26 -0.62
CA TRP A 155 16.16 24.16 -1.52
C TRP A 155 15.19 23.17 -0.89
N LEU A 156 14.30 22.62 -1.71
CA LEU A 156 13.56 21.42 -1.42
C LEU A 156 14.30 20.24 -2.05
N TYR A 157 14.76 19.31 -1.24
CA TYR A 157 15.40 18.07 -1.65
C TYR A 157 14.35 16.98 -1.85
N VAL A 158 14.52 16.18 -2.89
CA VAL A 158 13.56 15.17 -3.33
C VAL A 158 14.24 13.83 -3.53
N ALA A 159 13.72 12.79 -2.91
CA ALA A 159 14.03 11.41 -3.26
C ALA A 159 13.16 11.02 -4.44
N ASP A 160 13.80 10.87 -5.60
CA ASP A 160 13.16 10.59 -6.88
C ASP A 160 13.31 9.10 -7.15
N SER A 161 12.37 8.33 -6.59
CA SER A 161 12.57 6.92 -6.22
C SER A 161 12.76 6.01 -7.41
N GLU A 162 11.87 6.04 -8.40
CA GLU A 162 12.02 5.24 -9.63
C GLU A 162 13.28 5.65 -10.40
N GLY A 163 13.67 6.93 -10.30
CA GLY A 163 14.92 7.44 -10.86
C GLY A 163 16.17 7.10 -10.06
N SER A 164 16.05 6.49 -8.88
CA SER A 164 17.15 6.18 -7.96
C SER A 164 18.12 7.37 -7.76
N SER A 165 17.55 8.57 -7.62
CA SER A 165 18.28 9.84 -7.62
C SER A 165 17.82 10.76 -6.50
N ILE A 166 18.70 11.65 -6.03
CA ILE A 166 18.33 12.76 -5.15
C ILE A 166 18.41 14.06 -5.93
N ARG A 167 17.31 14.81 -5.94
CA ARG A 167 17.13 16.05 -6.70
C ARG A 167 17.01 17.24 -5.76
N ALA A 168 17.37 18.43 -6.23
CA ALA A 168 17.17 19.69 -5.53
C ALA A 168 16.28 20.61 -6.36
N VAL A 169 15.21 21.09 -5.76
CA VAL A 169 14.22 21.99 -6.34
C VAL A 169 14.35 23.34 -5.63
N PRO A 170 14.65 24.43 -6.35
CA PRO A 170 14.76 25.74 -5.74
C PRO A 170 13.39 26.24 -5.27
N LEU A 171 13.36 26.95 -4.14
CA LEU A 171 12.13 27.63 -3.67
C LEU A 171 11.86 28.93 -4.44
N ASN A 172 12.85 29.41 -5.20
CA ASN A 172 12.68 30.47 -6.20
C ASN A 172 11.98 29.91 -7.46
N PRO A 173 10.80 30.41 -7.84
CA PRO A 173 10.04 29.88 -8.98
C PRO A 173 10.69 30.12 -10.36
N ARG A 174 11.78 30.90 -10.43
CA ARG A 174 12.56 31.11 -11.66
C ARG A 174 13.82 30.24 -11.74
N GLY A 175 14.07 29.42 -10.71
CA GLY A 175 15.20 28.51 -10.69
C GLY A 175 14.97 27.24 -11.50
N GLU A 176 15.97 26.38 -11.48
CA GLU A 176 15.97 25.09 -12.19
C GLU A 176 16.19 23.95 -11.20
N VAL A 177 15.48 22.84 -11.42
CA VAL A 177 15.72 21.58 -10.73
C VAL A 177 17.08 21.03 -11.17
N ARG A 178 17.87 20.55 -10.20
CA ARG A 178 19.17 19.93 -10.44
C ARG A 178 19.29 18.59 -9.73
N THR A 179 20.09 17.69 -10.29
CA THR A 179 20.43 16.41 -9.66
C THR A 179 21.63 16.57 -8.74
N ILE A 180 21.52 16.10 -7.50
CA ILE A 180 22.64 16.08 -6.55
C ILE A 180 23.47 14.81 -6.75
N VAL A 181 22.79 13.66 -6.73
CA VAL A 181 23.37 12.34 -7.02
C VAL A 181 22.39 11.51 -7.83
N GLY A 182 22.91 10.56 -8.60
CA GLY A 182 22.15 9.68 -9.47
C GLY A 182 22.52 9.85 -10.94
N THR A 183 21.59 9.55 -11.83
CA THR A 183 21.91 9.15 -13.21
C THR A 183 21.37 10.09 -14.29
N SER A 184 20.91 11.28 -13.92
CA SER A 184 20.38 12.29 -14.86
C SER A 184 21.31 12.60 -16.04
N ARG A 185 22.63 12.53 -15.81
CA ARG A 185 23.68 12.72 -16.83
C ARG A 185 23.70 11.66 -17.93
N LEU A 186 23.08 10.51 -17.72
CA LEU A 186 23.06 9.43 -18.71
C LEU A 186 22.07 9.76 -19.82
N PHE A 187 22.51 9.55 -21.07
CA PHE A 187 21.68 9.77 -22.24
C PHE A 187 20.55 8.74 -22.37
N ALA A 188 20.79 7.50 -21.94
CA ALA A 188 19.85 6.39 -21.98
C ALA A 188 19.92 5.56 -20.69
N ALA A 189 18.88 4.76 -20.43
CA ALA A 189 18.78 3.85 -19.27
C ALA A 189 18.91 4.52 -17.89
N ARG A 190 18.72 5.84 -17.76
CA ARG A 190 18.85 6.55 -16.48
C ARG A 190 17.86 6.10 -15.41
N LEU A 191 16.64 5.73 -15.78
CA LEU A 191 15.65 5.11 -14.87
C LEU A 191 16.02 3.67 -14.45
N PHE A 192 16.90 3.00 -15.19
CA PHE A 192 17.26 1.59 -14.97
C PHE A 192 18.70 1.41 -14.53
N THR A 193 19.39 2.51 -14.21
CA THR A 193 20.75 2.49 -13.70
C THR A 193 20.69 2.79 -12.23
N PHE A 194 20.63 1.74 -11.43
CA PHE A 194 20.56 1.74 -9.98
C PHE A 194 21.56 0.73 -9.41
N GLY A 195 21.73 0.75 -8.09
CA GLY A 195 22.59 -0.18 -7.36
C GLY A 195 23.07 0.44 -6.05
N ASP A 196 24.13 -0.12 -5.48
CA ASP A 196 24.69 0.33 -4.20
C ASP A 196 26.14 0.77 -4.39
N ARG A 197 26.37 2.08 -4.52
CA ARG A 197 27.73 2.62 -4.61
C ARG A 197 27.86 3.97 -3.94
N ASP A 198 28.74 4.03 -2.94
CA ASP A 198 29.20 5.25 -2.30
C ASP A 198 30.29 5.96 -3.13
N GLY A 199 30.56 7.23 -2.84
CA GLY A 199 31.65 7.98 -3.45
C GLY A 199 31.25 9.39 -3.94
N PRO A 200 32.00 9.97 -4.90
CA PRO A 200 31.69 11.27 -5.47
C PRO A 200 30.38 11.24 -6.27
N PRO A 201 29.69 12.39 -6.44
CA PRO A 201 28.30 12.44 -6.90
C PRO A 201 28.06 11.81 -8.28
N ASP A 202 29.05 11.85 -9.18
CA ASP A 202 28.98 11.26 -10.53
C ASP A 202 29.07 9.73 -10.53
N GLN A 203 29.48 9.14 -9.40
CA GLN A 203 29.63 7.71 -9.21
C GLN A 203 28.53 7.10 -8.34
N VAL A 204 27.84 7.88 -7.53
CA VAL A 204 26.85 7.35 -6.59
C VAL A 204 25.76 6.56 -7.32
N LEU A 205 25.46 5.37 -6.81
CA LEU A 205 24.28 4.60 -7.18
C LEU A 205 23.44 4.38 -5.91
N LEU A 206 22.16 4.65 -6.06
CA LEU A 206 21.11 4.35 -5.08
C LEU A 206 20.15 3.33 -5.71
N GLN A 207 19.22 2.79 -4.92
CA GLN A 207 18.16 1.93 -5.40
C GLN A 207 16.85 2.23 -4.67
N HIS A 208 15.95 2.89 -5.40
CA HIS A 208 14.62 3.28 -4.93
C HIS A 208 14.61 4.00 -3.56
N PRO A 209 15.38 5.10 -3.40
CA PRO A 209 15.41 5.84 -2.15
C PRO A 209 14.03 6.47 -1.87
N ILE A 210 13.57 6.40 -0.62
CA ILE A 210 12.27 6.98 -0.22
C ILE A 210 12.50 8.08 0.83
N GLY A 211 12.89 7.72 2.04
CA GLY A 211 13.01 8.66 3.14
C GLY A 211 14.16 9.66 2.98
N LEU A 212 13.91 10.93 3.26
CA LEU A 212 14.92 11.98 3.32
C LEU A 212 14.82 12.80 4.59
N TYR A 213 15.98 13.25 5.10
CA TYR A 213 16.03 14.28 6.13
C TYR A 213 17.28 15.15 5.97
N TYR A 214 17.11 16.47 6.14
CA TYR A 214 18.21 17.43 6.10
C TYR A 214 18.69 17.76 7.51
N ALA A 215 20.00 17.66 7.76
CA ALA A 215 20.61 18.15 8.99
C ALA A 215 22.08 18.53 8.80
N GLY A 216 22.48 19.69 9.33
CA GLY A 216 23.88 20.10 9.42
C GLY A 216 24.62 20.16 8.08
N GLY A 217 23.94 20.55 7.00
CA GLY A 217 24.53 20.59 5.65
C GLY A 217 24.66 19.22 4.97
N SER A 218 24.02 18.18 5.51
CA SER A 218 23.94 16.86 4.93
C SER A 218 22.49 16.42 4.70
N LEU A 219 22.29 15.53 3.73
CA LEU A 219 21.06 14.75 3.60
C LEU A 219 21.30 13.34 4.13
N TYR A 220 20.38 12.86 4.95
CA TYR A 220 20.26 11.46 5.30
C TYR A 220 19.20 10.83 4.40
N VAL A 221 19.55 9.70 3.80
CA VAL A 221 18.77 9.03 2.76
C VAL A 221 18.49 7.61 3.21
N ALA A 222 17.22 7.22 3.18
CA ALA A 222 16.85 5.81 3.26
C ALA A 222 16.95 5.26 1.84
N ASP A 223 18.04 4.57 1.57
CA ASP A 223 18.29 3.89 0.30
C ASP A 223 17.60 2.54 0.34
N THR A 224 16.27 2.60 0.19
CA THR A 224 15.29 1.60 0.63
C THR A 224 15.64 0.20 0.17
N TYR A 225 15.81 -0.03 -1.14
CA TYR A 225 16.04 -1.38 -1.67
C TYR A 225 17.48 -1.87 -1.50
N ASN A 226 18.39 -0.97 -1.12
CA ASN A 226 19.73 -1.35 -0.68
C ASN A 226 19.81 -1.61 0.83
N ASN A 227 18.69 -1.54 1.57
CA ASN A 227 18.62 -1.78 3.02
C ASN A 227 19.64 -0.95 3.81
N LYS A 228 19.85 0.30 3.40
CA LYS A 228 20.91 1.18 3.92
C LYS A 228 20.41 2.57 4.23
N ILE A 229 21.02 3.17 5.24
CA ILE A 229 20.96 4.62 5.47
C ILE A 229 22.26 5.24 4.99
N LYS A 230 22.16 6.18 4.05
CA LYS A 230 23.30 6.91 3.47
C LYS A 230 23.26 8.37 3.89
N ARG A 231 24.43 9.03 3.85
CA ARG A 231 24.59 10.47 4.07
C ARG A 231 25.25 11.09 2.85
N ILE A 232 24.65 12.18 2.36
CA ILE A 232 25.17 13.01 1.28
C ILE A 232 25.63 14.34 1.88
N ASP A 233 26.90 14.68 1.73
CA ASP A 233 27.41 16.03 2.05
C ASP A 233 26.97 16.99 0.94
N LEU A 234 26.15 18.01 1.25
CA LEU A 234 25.55 18.87 0.23
C LEU A 234 26.52 19.86 -0.40
N ARG A 235 27.69 20.08 0.20
CA ARG A 235 28.74 20.96 -0.36
C ARG A 235 29.54 20.24 -1.44
N THR A 236 29.76 18.94 -1.27
CA THR A 236 30.65 18.15 -2.14
C THR A 236 29.92 17.12 -3.00
N GLY A 237 28.69 16.76 -2.63
CA GLY A 237 27.92 15.67 -3.24
C GLY A 237 28.44 14.27 -2.88
N VAL A 238 29.44 14.16 -1.99
CA VAL A 238 29.99 12.86 -1.59
C VAL A 238 28.95 12.11 -0.75
N THR A 239 28.68 10.87 -1.14
CA THR A 239 27.76 9.97 -0.45
C THR A 239 28.52 8.84 0.24
N LEU A 240 28.16 8.56 1.49
CA LEU A 240 28.69 7.46 2.29
C LEU A 240 27.56 6.71 3.00
N THR A 241 27.71 5.40 3.14
CA THR A 241 26.85 4.57 3.99
C THR A 241 27.10 4.90 5.45
N VAL A 242 26.02 5.20 6.18
CA VAL A 242 26.01 5.49 7.63
C VAL A 242 25.73 4.20 8.41
N ALA A 243 24.73 3.42 7.98
CA ALA A 243 24.35 2.17 8.60
C ALA A 243 23.69 1.24 7.57
N GLY A 244 23.72 -0.07 7.84
CA GLY A 244 23.19 -1.12 6.97
C GLY A 244 24.31 -1.87 6.23
N ASP A 245 24.32 -3.19 6.32
CA ASP A 245 25.25 -4.05 5.56
C ASP A 245 24.73 -4.43 4.16
N GLY A 246 23.49 -4.04 3.84
CA GLY A 246 22.80 -4.31 2.57
C GLY A 246 21.94 -5.57 2.57
N GLN A 247 22.02 -6.40 3.62
CA GLN A 247 21.15 -7.57 3.76
C GLN A 247 19.87 -7.20 4.52
N PRO A 248 18.70 -7.72 4.11
CA PRO A 248 17.47 -7.56 4.85
C PRO A 248 17.59 -8.16 6.26
N GLY A 249 17.03 -7.48 7.26
CA GLY A 249 16.92 -7.98 8.64
C GLY A 249 16.94 -6.87 9.69
N GLN A 250 16.94 -7.24 10.97
CA GLN A 250 16.73 -6.30 12.09
C GLN A 250 17.86 -6.32 13.15
N THR A 251 19.05 -6.82 12.82
CA THR A 251 20.18 -6.82 13.78
C THR A 251 20.66 -5.40 14.06
N ASP A 252 21.14 -5.16 15.29
CA ASP A 252 21.68 -3.85 15.70
C ASP A 252 23.21 -3.76 15.46
N ASP A 253 23.93 -4.88 15.49
CA ASP A 253 25.37 -4.96 15.24
C ASP A 253 25.77 -6.28 14.51
N PRO A 254 26.23 -6.22 13.24
CA PRO A 254 26.14 -5.05 12.38
C PRO A 254 24.67 -4.67 12.15
N PRO A 255 24.38 -3.37 11.94
CA PRO A 255 23.02 -2.92 11.70
C PRO A 255 22.49 -3.45 10.37
N ARG A 256 21.27 -4.00 10.38
CA ARG A 256 20.50 -4.39 9.20
C ARG A 256 19.16 -3.67 9.18
N PHE A 257 18.58 -3.49 8.00
CA PHE A 257 17.24 -2.93 7.77
C PHE A 257 16.52 -3.80 6.74
N ASP A 258 15.21 -3.64 6.57
CA ASP A 258 14.42 -4.27 5.52
C ASP A 258 13.44 -3.23 4.95
N GLU A 259 13.81 -2.67 3.80
CA GLU A 259 13.11 -1.59 3.09
C GLU A 259 12.76 -0.37 4.00
N PRO A 260 13.78 0.31 4.57
CA PRO A 260 13.54 1.50 5.37
C PRO A 260 12.97 2.63 4.50
N ALA A 261 11.82 3.18 4.86
CA ALA A 261 11.07 4.11 3.99
C ALA A 261 10.92 5.54 4.55
N GLY A 262 11.17 5.76 5.85
CA GLY A 262 11.02 7.08 6.48
C GLY A 262 12.20 7.45 7.36
N ILE A 263 12.56 8.74 7.42
CA ILE A 263 13.61 9.27 8.30
C ILE A 263 13.12 10.55 8.99
N ALA A 264 13.35 10.66 10.30
CA ALA A 264 13.21 11.90 11.05
C ALA A 264 14.38 12.05 12.03
N LEU A 265 14.76 13.29 12.38
CA LEU A 265 15.78 13.55 13.39
C LEU A 265 15.14 14.16 14.65
N ALA A 266 15.52 13.65 15.82
CA ALA A 266 15.28 14.33 17.09
C ALA A 266 16.60 14.42 17.88
N GLY A 267 17.10 15.65 18.05
CA GLY A 267 18.42 15.88 18.62
C GLY A 267 19.51 15.24 17.75
N ASN A 268 20.13 14.20 18.28
CA ASN A 268 21.24 13.45 17.66
C ASN A 268 20.81 12.04 17.18
N VAL A 269 19.52 11.73 17.24
CA VAL A 269 19.01 10.39 16.91
C VAL A 269 18.16 10.46 15.66
N LEU A 270 18.57 9.73 14.62
CA LEU A 270 17.71 9.47 13.47
C LEU A 270 16.76 8.33 13.81
N PHE A 271 15.48 8.61 13.65
CA PHE A 271 14.40 7.64 13.68
C PHE A 271 14.17 7.18 12.25
N VAL A 272 14.22 5.87 12.04
CA VAL A 272 14.04 5.23 10.74
C VAL A 272 12.81 4.34 10.80
N ALA A 273 11.84 4.56 9.92
CA ALA A 273 10.73 3.64 9.73
C ALA A 273 11.24 2.45 8.88
N ASP A 274 11.49 1.32 9.54
CA ASP A 274 12.04 0.10 8.99
C ASP A 274 10.88 -0.84 8.63
N THR A 275 10.34 -0.61 7.43
CA THR A 275 8.97 -0.94 7.04
C THR A 275 8.66 -2.43 7.14
N ASN A 276 9.51 -3.27 6.52
CA ASN A 276 9.27 -4.72 6.45
C ASN A 276 9.67 -5.44 7.74
N ASN A 277 10.47 -4.80 8.59
CA ASN A 277 10.73 -5.27 9.96
C ASN A 277 9.65 -4.82 10.96
N HIS A 278 8.67 -4.02 10.54
CA HIS A 278 7.61 -3.48 11.41
C HIS A 278 8.18 -2.71 12.62
N ALA A 279 9.28 -2.00 12.42
CA ALA A 279 10.06 -1.42 13.51
C ALA A 279 10.40 0.05 13.28
N ILE A 280 10.62 0.78 14.37
CA ILE A 280 11.28 2.09 14.34
C ILE A 280 12.71 1.90 14.85
N ARG A 281 13.70 2.13 13.98
CA ARG A 281 15.12 1.99 14.30
C ARG A 281 15.70 3.34 14.67
N LEU A 282 16.65 3.34 15.60
CA LEU A 282 17.28 4.52 16.16
C LEU A 282 18.76 4.48 15.79
N ILE A 283 19.23 5.48 15.04
CA ILE A 283 20.65 5.66 14.70
C ILE A 283 21.17 6.86 15.47
N HIS A 284 22.04 6.62 16.45
CA HIS A 284 22.72 7.67 17.20
C HIS A 284 23.91 8.19 16.38
N LEU A 285 23.91 9.49 16.06
CA LEU A 285 24.93 10.13 15.22
C LEU A 285 26.16 10.63 16.04
N ASP A 286 26.48 9.91 17.12
CA ASP A 286 27.68 10.15 17.93
C ASP A 286 28.98 9.80 17.16
N SER A 287 30.13 10.02 17.78
CA SER A 287 31.45 9.67 17.20
C SER A 287 31.57 8.20 16.79
N ALA A 288 30.78 7.32 17.41
CA ALA A 288 30.56 5.94 16.98
C ALA A 288 29.08 5.74 16.69
N ILE A 289 28.75 5.37 15.46
CA ILE A 289 27.37 5.11 15.04
C ILE A 289 26.86 3.89 15.81
N LYS A 290 25.77 4.06 16.55
CA LYS A 290 25.09 2.97 17.25
C LYS A 290 23.64 2.87 16.76
N VAL A 291 23.23 1.65 16.43
CA VAL A 291 21.84 1.36 16.05
C VAL A 291 21.14 0.60 17.17
N SER A 292 19.86 0.88 17.36
CA SER A 292 18.97 0.11 18.25
C SER A 292 17.54 0.15 17.72
N THR A 293 16.65 -0.65 18.30
CA THR A 293 15.21 -0.60 18.00
C THR A 293 14.46 0.14 19.11
N LEU A 294 13.57 1.06 18.73
CA LEU A 294 12.67 1.73 19.68
C LEU A 294 11.65 0.73 20.21
N PRO A 295 11.59 0.46 21.54
CA PRO A 295 10.55 -0.38 22.10
C PRO A 295 9.20 0.34 22.05
N LEU A 296 8.27 -0.19 21.25
CA LEU A 296 6.87 0.25 21.22
C LEU A 296 6.04 -0.71 22.09
N THR A 297 5.79 -0.31 23.33
CA THR A 297 5.01 -1.09 24.31
C THR A 297 3.63 -0.48 24.54
N GLY A 298 2.61 -1.31 24.80
CA GLY A 298 1.26 -0.85 25.15
C GLY A 298 0.40 -0.43 23.96
N LEU A 299 0.74 -0.88 22.75
CA LEU A 299 -0.15 -0.80 21.59
C LEU A 299 -0.94 -2.09 21.46
N GLU A 300 -2.25 -1.96 21.38
CA GLU A 300 -3.13 -3.01 20.91
C GLU A 300 -3.64 -2.60 19.52
N PRO A 301 -3.60 -3.49 18.52
CA PRO A 301 -4.25 -3.20 17.24
C PRO A 301 -5.73 -2.90 17.48
N PRO A 302 -6.33 -1.96 16.72
CA PRO A 302 -7.78 -1.74 16.78
C PRO A 302 -8.52 -3.08 16.64
N ALA A 303 -9.60 -3.26 17.39
CA ALA A 303 -10.42 -4.46 17.27
C ALA A 303 -10.88 -4.60 15.82
N GLY A 304 -10.33 -5.58 15.09
CA GLY A 304 -10.74 -5.86 13.73
C GLY A 304 -12.23 -6.16 13.71
N ARG A 305 -13.01 -5.46 12.89
CA ARG A 305 -14.36 -5.92 12.62
C ARG A 305 -14.23 -7.22 11.85
N GLU A 306 -14.84 -8.30 12.34
CA GLU A 306 -15.00 -9.50 11.52
C GLU A 306 -15.66 -9.07 10.21
N LYS A 307 -14.89 -9.14 9.12
CA LYS A 307 -15.45 -8.92 7.79
C LYS A 307 -16.44 -10.05 7.58
N THR A 308 -17.73 -9.75 7.63
CA THR A 308 -18.75 -10.66 7.15
C THR A 308 -18.36 -11.03 5.72
N PRO A 309 -18.03 -12.28 5.42
CA PRO A 309 -17.50 -12.60 4.11
C PRO A 309 -18.53 -12.27 3.03
N SER A 310 -18.19 -11.35 2.13
CA SER A 310 -19.09 -10.92 1.06
C SER A 310 -18.90 -11.81 -0.15
N PHE A 311 -19.66 -12.92 -0.23
CA PHE A 311 -19.65 -13.75 -1.42
C PHE A 311 -20.63 -13.19 -2.49
N PRO A 312 -20.18 -12.85 -3.72
CA PRO A 312 -21.02 -12.24 -4.75
C PRO A 312 -21.89 -13.28 -5.49
N LEU A 313 -22.84 -13.92 -4.80
CA LEU A 313 -23.71 -14.97 -5.37
C LEU A 313 -24.56 -14.49 -6.56
N GLY A 314 -24.91 -13.21 -6.64
CA GLY A 314 -25.78 -12.66 -7.69
C GLY A 314 -25.23 -12.78 -9.12
N GLN A 315 -23.96 -13.17 -9.27
CA GLN A 315 -23.29 -13.40 -10.55
C GLN A 315 -22.91 -14.86 -10.78
N VAL A 316 -23.25 -15.76 -9.85
CA VAL A 316 -22.89 -17.18 -9.93
C VAL A 316 -24.01 -17.96 -10.61
N ALA A 317 -23.68 -18.68 -11.67
CA ALA A 317 -24.56 -19.67 -12.27
C ALA A 317 -24.51 -20.96 -11.44
N PHE A 318 -25.68 -21.44 -11.01
CA PHE A 318 -25.80 -22.66 -10.22
C PHE A 318 -26.14 -23.86 -11.09
N GLN A 319 -25.29 -24.89 -11.05
CA GLN A 319 -25.58 -26.18 -11.67
C GLN A 319 -26.47 -27.01 -10.74
N ARG A 320 -27.55 -27.60 -11.27
CA ARG A 320 -28.45 -28.42 -10.47
C ARG A 320 -27.86 -29.82 -10.26
N GLU A 321 -27.72 -30.21 -9.00
CA GLU A 321 -27.27 -31.54 -8.60
C GLU A 321 -28.45 -32.51 -8.40
N PRO A 322 -28.20 -33.82 -8.37
CA PRO A 322 -29.19 -34.82 -7.95
C PRO A 322 -29.70 -34.56 -6.54
N VAL A 323 -30.89 -35.09 -6.22
CA VAL A 323 -31.47 -34.99 -4.88
C VAL A 323 -30.57 -35.70 -3.87
N ALA A 324 -30.05 -34.96 -2.89
CA ALA A 324 -29.29 -35.49 -1.78
C ALA A 324 -30.23 -36.05 -0.71
N LYS A 325 -30.12 -37.36 -0.42
CA LYS A 325 -30.84 -37.99 0.69
C LYS A 325 -30.01 -37.84 1.98
N LEU A 326 -30.46 -36.97 2.87
CA LEU A 326 -29.70 -36.58 4.07
C LEU A 326 -30.40 -37.02 5.35
N ARG A 327 -29.60 -37.37 6.36
CA ARG A 327 -30.11 -37.78 7.68
C ARG A 327 -30.59 -36.58 8.47
N THR A 328 -31.76 -36.72 9.11
CA THR A 328 -32.30 -35.69 9.99
C THR A 328 -31.48 -35.55 11.28
N SER A 329 -31.45 -34.33 11.83
CA SER A 329 -30.93 -34.05 13.19
C SER A 329 -29.46 -34.45 13.45
N VAL A 330 -28.64 -34.57 12.40
CA VAL A 330 -27.19 -34.78 12.53
C VAL A 330 -26.40 -33.58 12.01
N ALA A 331 -25.15 -33.46 12.44
CA ALA A 331 -24.23 -32.51 11.84
C ALA A 331 -23.85 -32.99 10.44
N LEU A 332 -23.97 -32.12 9.44
CA LEU A 332 -23.66 -32.42 8.06
C LEU A 332 -22.26 -31.92 7.67
N ARG A 333 -21.64 -32.62 6.73
CA ARG A 333 -20.39 -32.21 6.09
C ARG A 333 -20.62 -31.94 4.60
N LEU A 334 -19.92 -30.95 4.07
CA LEU A 334 -19.84 -30.69 2.65
C LEU A 334 -18.42 -31.00 2.18
N GLU A 335 -18.30 -31.88 1.20
CA GLU A 335 -17.05 -32.21 0.52
C GLU A 335 -17.11 -31.67 -0.92
N ILE A 336 -16.17 -30.79 -1.27
CA ILE A 336 -16.03 -30.25 -2.62
C ILE A 336 -14.81 -30.88 -3.29
N ARG A 337 -15.06 -31.62 -4.38
CA ARG A 337 -14.04 -32.27 -5.19
C ARG A 337 -13.76 -31.46 -6.44
N PHE A 338 -12.49 -31.29 -6.78
CA PHE A 338 -12.06 -30.66 -8.02
C PHE A 338 -11.37 -31.68 -8.91
N ASP A 339 -11.81 -31.75 -10.16
CA ASP A 339 -11.16 -32.50 -11.24
C ASP A 339 -10.38 -31.51 -12.12
N PHE A 340 -9.06 -31.49 -11.94
CA PHE A 340 -8.14 -30.62 -12.67
C PHE A 340 -7.49 -31.38 -13.85
N PRO A 341 -7.22 -30.69 -14.98
CA PRO A 341 -6.30 -31.20 -15.99
C PRO A 341 -4.92 -31.54 -15.39
N ALA A 342 -4.22 -32.49 -16.00
CA ALA A 342 -2.92 -32.95 -15.51
C ALA A 342 -1.93 -31.77 -15.34
N GLY A 343 -1.26 -31.74 -14.18
CA GLY A 343 -0.30 -30.69 -13.83
C GLY A 343 -0.90 -29.46 -13.13
N LEU A 344 -2.22 -29.35 -13.03
CA LEU A 344 -2.91 -28.28 -12.30
C LEU A 344 -3.45 -28.77 -10.95
N GLY A 345 -3.66 -27.84 -10.03
CA GLY A 345 -4.28 -28.10 -8.73
C GLY A 345 -4.65 -26.82 -8.00
N LEU A 346 -5.37 -26.96 -6.88
CA LEU A 346 -5.65 -25.85 -5.97
C LEU A 346 -4.35 -25.18 -5.52
N ASN A 347 -4.40 -23.86 -5.35
CA ASN A 347 -3.27 -23.09 -4.86
C ASN A 347 -3.08 -23.39 -3.36
N PRO A 348 -1.94 -23.98 -2.95
CA PRO A 348 -1.70 -24.37 -1.56
C PRO A 348 -1.34 -23.20 -0.65
N ASN A 349 -1.36 -21.96 -1.14
CA ASN A 349 -0.98 -20.77 -0.37
C ASN A 349 -2.13 -19.77 -0.19
N VAL A 350 -3.30 -20.02 -0.80
CA VAL A 350 -4.42 -19.08 -0.78
C VAL A 350 -5.67 -19.78 -0.23
N PRO A 351 -6.31 -19.24 0.81
CA PRO A 351 -7.52 -19.84 1.37
C PRO A 351 -8.67 -19.78 0.37
N THR A 352 -9.56 -20.77 0.44
CA THR A 352 -10.74 -20.86 -0.43
C THR A 352 -11.98 -20.43 0.33
N GLU A 353 -12.89 -19.70 -0.32
CA GLU A 353 -14.15 -19.27 0.29
C GLU A 353 -15.33 -20.06 -0.27
N VAL A 354 -16.15 -20.61 0.63
CA VAL A 354 -17.36 -21.39 0.31
C VAL A 354 -18.56 -20.74 0.98
N ALA A 355 -19.56 -20.34 0.19
CA ALA A 355 -20.84 -19.85 0.69
C ALA A 355 -21.90 -20.94 0.58
N VAL A 356 -22.68 -21.13 1.64
CA VAL A 356 -23.81 -22.06 1.70
C VAL A 356 -25.07 -21.31 2.11
N GLN A 357 -26.10 -21.44 1.29
CA GLN A 357 -27.39 -20.80 1.47
C GLN A 357 -28.50 -21.87 1.49
N PRO A 358 -29.19 -22.05 2.63
CA PRO A 358 -30.37 -22.91 2.69
C PRO A 358 -31.53 -22.38 1.82
N ILE A 359 -32.24 -23.30 1.17
CA ILE A 359 -33.46 -23.06 0.39
C ILE A 359 -34.65 -23.63 1.17
N ARG A 360 -35.73 -22.85 1.31
CA ARG A 360 -37.01 -23.28 1.91
C ARG A 360 -38.17 -22.85 1.02
N ASN A 361 -39.21 -23.67 0.88
CA ASN A 361 -40.45 -23.34 0.15
C ASN A 361 -40.22 -22.78 -1.27
N GLU A 362 -39.25 -23.33 -2.02
CA GLU A 362 -38.91 -22.93 -3.39
C GLU A 362 -38.53 -21.43 -3.58
N LYS A 363 -38.25 -20.71 -2.49
CA LYS A 363 -37.72 -19.33 -2.53
C LYS A 363 -36.38 -19.26 -1.83
N THR A 364 -35.38 -18.69 -2.51
CA THR A 364 -34.15 -18.23 -1.87
C THR A 364 -34.54 -17.11 -0.90
N LEU A 365 -34.50 -17.38 0.41
CA LEU A 365 -34.78 -16.35 1.42
C LEU A 365 -33.69 -15.27 1.36
N SER A 366 -34.07 -14.02 1.63
CA SER A 366 -33.14 -12.90 1.79
C SER A 366 -31.98 -13.30 2.70
N GLY A 367 -30.74 -12.96 2.31
CA GLY A 367 -29.44 -13.44 2.79
C GLY A 367 -29.09 -13.48 4.28
N GLU A 368 -30.04 -13.54 5.21
CA GLU A 368 -29.85 -13.55 6.67
C GLU A 368 -29.40 -14.91 7.24
N GLU A 369 -29.61 -16.04 6.55
CA GLU A 369 -29.11 -17.38 6.98
C GLU A 369 -27.87 -17.87 6.20
N ARG A 370 -27.22 -16.98 5.44
CA ARG A 370 -26.04 -17.36 4.64
C ARG A 370 -24.85 -17.65 5.55
N GLN A 371 -24.23 -18.81 5.36
CA GLN A 371 -22.97 -19.15 6.00
C GLN A 371 -21.84 -19.04 4.98
N VAL A 372 -20.75 -18.39 5.35
CA VAL A 372 -19.55 -18.36 4.52
C VAL A 372 -18.37 -18.89 5.32
N PHE A 373 -17.70 -19.86 4.72
CA PHE A 373 -16.60 -20.58 5.29
C PHE A 373 -15.32 -20.19 4.56
N ARG A 374 -14.29 -19.87 5.33
CA ARG A 374 -12.94 -19.70 4.82
C ARG A 374 -12.17 -20.97 5.16
N ILE A 375 -11.72 -21.67 4.12
CA ILE A 375 -11.05 -22.96 4.22
C ILE A 375 -9.55 -22.72 4.04
N ASP A 376 -8.76 -23.29 4.93
CA ASP A 376 -7.31 -23.20 4.86
C ASP A 376 -6.77 -23.77 3.54
N PRO A 377 -5.66 -23.25 3.02
CA PRO A 377 -5.07 -23.73 1.77
C PRO A 377 -4.74 -25.23 1.80
N GLY A 378 -4.99 -25.93 0.69
CA GLY A 378 -4.68 -27.36 0.57
C GLY A 378 -4.96 -27.90 -0.84
N GLU A 379 -4.47 -29.11 -1.12
CA GLU A 379 -4.62 -29.74 -2.45
C GLU A 379 -6.01 -30.38 -2.69
N GLY A 380 -6.90 -30.35 -1.70
CA GLY A 380 -8.26 -30.88 -1.76
C GLY A 380 -8.38 -32.36 -1.35
N PRO A 381 -9.62 -32.91 -1.23
CA PRO A 381 -10.90 -32.20 -1.35
C PRO A 381 -11.08 -31.15 -0.25
N LEU A 382 -11.93 -30.15 -0.51
CA LEU A 382 -12.26 -29.16 0.52
C LEU A 382 -13.39 -29.71 1.39
N GLU A 383 -13.20 -29.65 2.71
CA GLU A 383 -14.20 -30.10 3.67
C GLU A 383 -14.74 -28.91 4.48
N VAL A 384 -16.07 -28.85 4.62
CA VAL A 384 -16.77 -27.84 5.41
C VAL A 384 -17.74 -28.54 6.36
N SER A 385 -17.71 -28.16 7.64
CA SER A 385 -18.71 -28.60 8.61
C SER A 385 -19.90 -27.63 8.60
N LEU A 386 -21.08 -28.11 8.18
CA LEU A 386 -22.30 -27.29 8.08
C LEU A 386 -23.11 -27.26 9.38
N GLY A 387 -22.73 -28.06 10.38
CA GLY A 387 -23.54 -28.28 11.57
C GLY A 387 -24.88 -28.94 11.24
N THR A 388 -25.87 -28.80 12.15
CA THR A 388 -27.20 -29.38 11.96
C THR A 388 -28.11 -28.41 11.20
N LEU A 389 -28.71 -28.88 10.12
CA LEU A 389 -29.73 -28.12 9.39
C LEU A 389 -31.14 -28.46 9.89
N SER A 390 -32.05 -27.49 9.78
CA SER A 390 -33.46 -27.69 10.09
C SER A 390 -34.15 -28.59 9.05
N GLY A 391 -35.10 -29.41 9.50
CA GLY A 391 -35.81 -30.38 8.64
C GLY A 391 -36.75 -29.76 7.59
N ASP A 392 -36.98 -28.45 7.66
CA ASP A 392 -37.75 -27.68 6.66
C ASP A 392 -36.88 -27.12 5.51
N VAL A 393 -35.57 -27.35 5.55
CA VAL A 393 -34.65 -27.05 4.44
C VAL A 393 -34.90 -28.03 3.30
N THR A 394 -35.25 -27.52 2.12
CA THR A 394 -35.57 -28.33 0.92
C THR A 394 -34.42 -28.39 -0.08
N GLY A 395 -33.35 -27.62 0.12
CA GLY A 395 -32.15 -27.64 -0.70
C GLY A 395 -31.08 -26.67 -0.22
N LEU A 396 -29.92 -26.67 -0.87
CA LEU A 396 -28.82 -25.74 -0.63
C LEU A 396 -28.33 -25.14 -1.95
N GLU A 397 -28.07 -23.83 -1.95
CA GLU A 397 -27.18 -23.20 -2.90
C GLU A 397 -25.78 -23.11 -2.30
N ILE A 398 -24.82 -23.75 -2.95
CA ILE A 398 -23.42 -23.81 -2.52
C ILE A 398 -22.61 -23.09 -3.59
N ALA A 399 -21.77 -22.14 -3.22
CA ALA A 399 -20.86 -21.50 -4.16
C ALA A 399 -19.44 -21.47 -3.60
N CYS A 400 -18.46 -21.63 -4.47
CA CYS A 400 -17.06 -21.71 -4.10
C CYS A 400 -16.22 -20.83 -5.02
N THR A 401 -15.42 -19.94 -4.43
CA THR A 401 -14.39 -19.16 -5.13
C THR A 401 -13.03 -19.69 -4.74
N TYR A 402 -12.31 -20.21 -5.73
CA TYR A 402 -11.12 -21.02 -5.54
C TYR A 402 -10.01 -20.57 -6.48
N TYR A 403 -8.78 -20.79 -6.04
CA TYR A 403 -7.58 -20.41 -6.76
C TYR A 403 -6.84 -21.67 -7.17
N TRP A 404 -6.34 -21.72 -8.40
CA TRP A 404 -5.56 -22.86 -8.89
C TRP A 404 -4.34 -22.39 -9.65
N CYS A 405 -3.31 -23.23 -9.68
CA CYS A 405 -2.06 -22.95 -10.40
C CYS A 405 -1.49 -24.24 -10.98
N GLU A 406 -0.42 -24.11 -11.78
CA GLU A 406 0.42 -25.25 -12.08
C GLU A 406 1.13 -25.74 -10.82
N LYS A 407 1.10 -27.06 -10.59
CA LYS A 407 1.81 -27.69 -9.46
C LYS A 407 3.33 -27.52 -9.53
N SER A 408 3.87 -27.12 -10.68
CA SER A 408 5.28 -26.77 -10.88
C SER A 408 5.73 -25.54 -10.08
N GLY A 409 4.79 -24.70 -9.63
CA GLY A 409 5.05 -23.42 -8.97
C GLY A 409 5.58 -22.32 -9.92
N ARG A 410 5.66 -22.58 -11.23
CA ARG A 410 6.21 -21.64 -12.23
C ARG A 410 5.15 -20.99 -13.12
N GLY A 411 3.89 -21.42 -13.02
CA GLY A 411 2.78 -20.94 -13.84
C GLY A 411 1.95 -19.84 -13.15
N LEU A 412 1.17 -19.10 -13.94
CA LEU A 412 0.21 -18.11 -13.44
C LEU A 412 -0.95 -18.79 -12.71
N CYS A 413 -1.25 -18.31 -11.51
CA CYS A 413 -2.44 -18.71 -10.78
C CYS A 413 -3.69 -18.04 -11.36
N ARG A 414 -4.81 -18.76 -11.41
CA ARG A 414 -6.11 -18.26 -11.85
C ARG A 414 -7.14 -18.38 -10.73
N ILE A 415 -8.21 -17.62 -10.86
CA ILE A 415 -9.38 -17.65 -9.96
C ILE A 415 -10.58 -18.22 -10.72
N GLY A 416 -11.32 -19.11 -10.06
CA GLY A 416 -12.58 -19.67 -10.55
C GLY A 416 -13.70 -19.45 -9.55
N THR A 417 -14.94 -19.39 -10.02
CA THR A 417 -16.13 -19.46 -9.17
C THR A 417 -17.13 -20.46 -9.75
N VAL A 418 -17.66 -21.34 -8.90
CA VAL A 418 -18.64 -22.37 -9.27
C VAL A 418 -19.79 -22.35 -8.27
N GLY A 419 -21.01 -22.64 -8.73
CA GLY A 419 -22.19 -22.78 -7.87
C GLY A 419 -22.93 -24.09 -8.13
N TRP A 420 -23.48 -24.69 -7.08
CA TRP A 420 -24.31 -25.89 -7.08
C TRP A 420 -25.65 -25.62 -6.40
N SER A 421 -26.75 -26.06 -6.99
CA SER A 421 -28.06 -26.13 -6.36
C SER A 421 -28.37 -27.59 -6.06
N VAL A 422 -28.36 -27.95 -4.77
CA VAL A 422 -28.52 -29.32 -4.27
C VAL A 422 -29.90 -29.46 -3.62
N PRO A 423 -30.89 -30.10 -4.27
CA PRO A 423 -32.16 -30.42 -3.62
C PRO A 423 -31.93 -31.45 -2.51
N ILE A 424 -32.65 -31.31 -1.39
CA ILE A 424 -32.53 -32.20 -0.23
C ILE A 424 -33.82 -32.98 -0.02
N GLN A 425 -33.69 -34.27 0.25
CA GLN A 425 -34.73 -35.13 0.80
C GLN A 425 -34.26 -35.70 2.13
N TRP A 426 -35.01 -35.44 3.20
CA TRP A 426 -34.69 -35.96 4.53
C TRP A 426 -35.15 -37.41 4.71
N THR A 427 -34.25 -38.30 5.15
CA THR A 427 -34.55 -39.72 5.45
C THR A 427 -33.72 -40.23 6.62
N ASP A 428 -34.22 -41.19 7.41
CA ASP A 428 -33.49 -41.72 8.58
C ASP A 428 -32.22 -42.51 8.20
N ASP A 429 -32.21 -43.10 7.00
CA ASP A 429 -31.09 -43.85 6.41
C ASP A 429 -30.18 -42.99 5.51
N GLY A 430 -30.40 -41.67 5.46
CA GLY A 430 -29.67 -40.74 4.62
C GLY A 430 -28.18 -40.58 4.99
N SER A 431 -27.45 -39.91 4.10
CA SER A 431 -26.05 -39.53 4.27
C SER A 431 -25.89 -38.40 5.29
N ASP A 432 -24.73 -38.34 5.96
CA ASP A 432 -24.27 -37.20 6.76
C ASP A 432 -23.40 -36.22 5.96
N ALA A 433 -23.16 -36.53 4.67
CA ALA A 433 -22.31 -35.74 3.79
C ALA A 433 -23.01 -35.38 2.48
N ILE A 434 -22.77 -34.15 2.02
CA ILE A 434 -23.07 -33.65 0.69
C ILE A 434 -21.75 -33.62 -0.08
N VAL A 435 -21.70 -34.28 -1.24
CA VAL A 435 -20.50 -34.30 -2.08
C VAL A 435 -20.84 -33.63 -3.40
N VAL A 436 -20.10 -32.59 -3.75
CA VAL A 436 -20.21 -31.90 -5.03
C VAL A 436 -18.88 -31.96 -5.77
N THR A 437 -18.94 -32.06 -7.10
CA THR A 437 -17.73 -32.15 -7.93
C THR A 437 -17.74 -31.03 -8.96
N HIS A 438 -16.59 -30.38 -9.15
CA HIS A 438 -16.37 -29.43 -10.23
C HIS A 438 -15.22 -29.87 -11.13
N ARG A 439 -15.50 -29.97 -12.42
CA ARG A 439 -14.47 -30.20 -13.43
C ARG A 439 -13.95 -28.87 -13.95
N VAL A 440 -12.70 -28.59 -13.65
CA VAL A 440 -12.03 -27.35 -14.02
C VAL A 440 -11.69 -27.37 -15.50
N LYS A 441 -12.20 -26.39 -16.24
CA LYS A 441 -11.87 -26.17 -17.65
C LYS A 441 -10.84 -25.06 -17.76
N VAL A 442 -9.84 -25.26 -18.61
CA VAL A 442 -8.88 -24.26 -19.00
C VAL A 442 -9.34 -23.79 -20.37
N ASP A 443 -10.03 -22.65 -20.44
CA ASP A 443 -10.26 -22.00 -21.74
C ASP A 443 -8.88 -21.67 -22.34
N GLN A 444 -8.71 -22.04 -23.62
CA GLN A 444 -7.46 -21.89 -24.37
C GLN A 444 -7.13 -20.42 -24.64
#